data_AF-A0A557SUY4-F1
#
_entry.id   AF-A0A557SUY4-F1
#
_cell.length_a   1.000
_cell.length_b   1.000
_cell.length_c   1.000
_cell.angle_alpha   90.00
_cell.angle_beta   90.00
_cell.angle_gamma   90.00
#
_symmetry.space_group_name_H-M   'P 1'
#
loop_
_entity.id
_entity.type
_entity.pdbx_description
1 polymer ?
#
loop_
_entity_poly.entity_id
_entity_poly.type
_entity_poly.pdbx_seq_one_letter_code
_entity_poly.pdbx_strand_id
1 'polypeptide(L)'
;MHIWVQFGNVVIYYVTNKSSMRTKNSIIVFFTIAVVLGSVAALSSFSNTIVVFAKHEQVANLSGQEEVPPVDNQATGMAEFTPVMPNNETVDFDVNATNIQGVTQGHIHSGAIGENGPVVVTLFNFTSAQNEVSENGTITADMLEGEMQGMTIADLITAMKDGNTYVNFHTEQNPNGEIRGQIMGIAMYNMSMGMNNMSMPMDSMNNMSMGMNNMSMPMDSMN
;
A
#
# COMPACT_ATOMS: atom_id res chain seq x y z
N MET A 1 -35.51 -30.17 -39.23
CA MET A 1 -36.21 -29.26 -38.29
C MET A 1 -35.20 -28.21 -37.89
N HIS A 2 -35.51 -26.92 -38.01
CA HIS A 2 -34.58 -25.85 -37.64
C HIS A 2 -34.84 -25.47 -36.18
N ILE A 3 -33.80 -25.56 -35.35
CA ILE A 3 -33.87 -25.20 -33.93
C ILE A 3 -32.75 -24.22 -33.67
N TRP A 4 -33.07 -23.13 -32.96
CA TRP A 4 -32.13 -22.11 -32.56
C TRP A 4 -32.12 -22.02 -31.04
N VAL A 5 -30.93 -21.86 -30.47
CA VAL A 5 -30.75 -21.53 -29.06
C VAL A 5 -29.83 -20.32 -29.00
N GLN A 6 -30.23 -19.31 -28.23
CA GLN A 6 -29.49 -18.06 -28.06
C GLN A 6 -29.00 -17.93 -26.63
N PHE A 7 -27.71 -17.63 -26.48
CA PHE A 7 -27.08 -17.30 -25.20
C PHE A 7 -26.39 -15.95 -25.36
N GLY A 8 -26.95 -14.90 -24.75
CA GLY A 8 -26.47 -13.53 -24.93
C GLY A 8 -26.46 -13.10 -26.41
N ASN A 9 -25.30 -12.67 -26.90
CA ASN A 9 -25.12 -12.17 -28.27
C ASN A 9 -24.74 -13.26 -29.29
N VAL A 10 -24.71 -14.54 -28.90
CA VAL A 10 -24.36 -15.64 -29.79
C VAL A 10 -25.61 -16.46 -30.12
N VAL A 11 -25.84 -16.65 -31.42
CA VAL A 11 -26.94 -17.49 -31.94
C VAL A 11 -26.33 -18.64 -32.72
N ILE A 12 -26.63 -19.88 -32.30
CA ILE A 12 -26.12 -21.08 -32.96
C ILE A 12 -27.23 -21.74 -33.79
N TYR A 13 -26.89 -22.04 -35.04
CA TYR A 13 -27.80 -22.54 -36.06
C TYR A 13 -27.61 -24.04 -36.30
N TYR A 14 -28.63 -24.87 -36.02
CA TYR A 14 -28.59 -26.31 -36.32
C TYR A 14 -29.61 -26.72 -37.39
N VAL A 15 -29.13 -27.45 -38.41
CA VAL A 15 -29.95 -28.08 -39.44
C VAL A 15 -29.83 -29.59 -39.30
N THR A 16 -30.95 -30.27 -39.00
CA THR A 16 -30.98 -31.74 -38.93
C THR A 16 -31.77 -32.34 -40.11
N ASN A 17 -31.20 -33.37 -40.73
CA ASN A 17 -31.86 -34.13 -41.80
C ASN A 17 -32.81 -35.18 -41.21
N LYS A 18 -34.04 -35.25 -41.72
CA LYS A 18 -35.22 -35.85 -41.06
C LYS A 18 -35.20 -37.39 -40.96
N SER A 19 -34.27 -38.09 -41.62
CA SER A 19 -34.38 -39.54 -41.86
C SER A 19 -33.68 -40.47 -40.86
N SER A 20 -32.97 -39.97 -39.84
CA SER A 20 -32.25 -40.84 -38.89
C SER A 20 -32.45 -40.43 -37.43
N MET A 21 -33.70 -40.49 -36.96
CA MET A 21 -34.00 -40.42 -35.52
C MET A 21 -34.58 -41.76 -35.05
N ARG A 22 -33.72 -42.80 -34.96
CA ARG A 22 -34.02 -43.97 -34.12
C ARG A 22 -33.70 -43.59 -32.67
N THR A 23 -34.76 -43.48 -31.90
CA THR A 23 -34.97 -42.84 -30.59
C THR A 23 -34.01 -43.17 -29.45
N LYS A 24 -33.08 -44.13 -29.60
CA LYS A 24 -32.18 -44.56 -28.52
C LYS A 24 -30.77 -43.98 -28.61
N ASN A 25 -30.25 -43.76 -29.82
CA ASN A 25 -28.88 -43.26 -30.01
C ASN A 25 -28.79 -41.74 -29.83
N SER A 26 -29.86 -41.01 -30.14
CA SER A 26 -29.92 -39.55 -29.97
C SER A 26 -29.89 -39.15 -28.49
N ILE A 27 -30.57 -39.89 -27.61
CA ILE A 27 -30.59 -39.62 -26.16
C ILE A 27 -29.20 -39.76 -25.54
N ILE A 28 -28.42 -40.76 -25.98
CA ILE A 28 -27.05 -40.99 -25.48
C ILE A 28 -26.11 -39.85 -25.89
N VAL A 29 -26.23 -39.33 -27.11
CA VAL A 29 -25.41 -38.19 -27.59
C VAL A 29 -25.80 -36.88 -26.88
N PHE A 30 -27.08 -36.68 -26.55
CA PHE A 30 -27.51 -35.52 -25.75
C PHE A 30 -26.98 -35.58 -24.30
N PHE A 31 -26.92 -36.76 -23.69
CA PHE A 31 -26.39 -36.93 -22.33
C PHE A 31 -24.86 -36.78 -22.25
N THR A 32 -24.10 -37.28 -23.23
CA THR A 32 -22.63 -37.14 -23.22
C THR A 32 -22.18 -35.70 -23.45
N ILE A 33 -22.86 -34.93 -24.31
CA ILE A 33 -22.54 -33.51 -24.54
C ILE A 33 -22.91 -32.64 -23.33
N ALA A 34 -24.03 -32.93 -22.65
CA ALA A 34 -24.42 -32.21 -21.43
C ALA A 34 -23.44 -32.43 -20.25
N VAL A 35 -22.88 -33.64 -20.11
CA VAL A 35 -21.90 -33.96 -19.06
C VAL A 35 -20.53 -33.33 -19.34
N VAL A 36 -20.12 -33.23 -20.61
CA VAL A 36 -18.86 -32.56 -20.99
C VAL A 36 -18.98 -31.03 -20.88
N LEU A 37 -20.13 -30.43 -21.20
CA LEU A 37 -20.35 -28.99 -21.02
C LEU A 37 -20.57 -28.61 -19.55
N GLY A 38 -21.20 -29.47 -18.75
CA GLY A 38 -21.34 -29.27 -17.30
C GLY A 38 -19.99 -29.35 -16.56
N SER A 39 -19.08 -30.21 -16.99
CA SER A 39 -17.75 -30.35 -16.38
C SER A 39 -16.80 -29.20 -16.75
N VAL A 40 -16.90 -28.62 -17.96
CA VAL A 40 -16.14 -27.40 -18.32
C VAL A 40 -16.69 -26.16 -17.59
N ALA A 41 -18.01 -26.07 -17.37
CA ALA A 41 -18.61 -24.97 -16.61
C ALA A 41 -18.24 -25.03 -15.11
N ALA A 42 -18.17 -26.24 -14.52
CA ALA A 42 -17.82 -26.41 -13.10
C ALA A 42 -16.33 -26.10 -12.77
N LEU A 43 -15.44 -26.09 -13.77
CA LEU A 43 -14.02 -25.77 -13.58
C LEU A 43 -13.72 -24.26 -13.70
N SER A 44 -14.69 -23.44 -14.10
CA SER A 44 -14.50 -22.00 -14.33
C SER A 44 -14.79 -21.12 -13.10
N SER A 45 -15.15 -21.71 -11.96
CA SER A 45 -15.54 -20.98 -10.74
C SER A 45 -14.60 -21.14 -9.56
N PHE A 46 -13.33 -21.51 -9.80
CA PHE A 46 -12.28 -21.19 -8.83
C PHE A 46 -11.90 -19.74 -9.06
N SER A 47 -12.67 -18.82 -8.49
CA SER A 47 -12.14 -17.52 -8.17
C SER A 47 -10.91 -17.78 -7.31
N ASN A 48 -9.72 -17.50 -7.84
CA ASN A 48 -8.56 -17.25 -7.00
C ASN A 48 -8.88 -15.98 -6.23
N THR A 49 -9.67 -16.09 -5.17
CA THR A 49 -9.61 -15.13 -4.09
C THR A 49 -8.24 -15.36 -3.50
N ILE A 50 -7.24 -14.68 -4.08
CA ILE A 50 -6.07 -14.30 -3.33
C ILE A 50 -6.70 -13.45 -2.22
N VAL A 51 -6.98 -14.07 -1.09
CA VAL A 51 -7.17 -13.35 0.15
C VAL A 51 -5.78 -12.79 0.40
N VAL A 52 -5.48 -11.67 -0.26
CA VAL A 52 -4.44 -10.77 0.20
C VAL A 52 -5.01 -10.34 1.54
N PHE A 53 -4.61 -11.03 2.61
CA PHE A 53 -4.63 -10.40 3.91
C PHE A 53 -3.72 -9.20 3.72
N ALA A 54 -4.31 -8.04 3.40
CA ALA A 54 -3.58 -6.79 3.51
C ALA A 54 -3.15 -6.77 4.97
N LYS A 55 -1.87 -7.00 5.24
CA LYS A 55 -1.30 -6.83 6.57
C LYS A 55 -1.77 -5.44 6.98
N HIS A 56 -2.53 -5.34 8.08
CA HIS A 56 -3.23 -4.10 8.44
C HIS A 56 -2.26 -3.07 9.02
N GLU A 57 -1.07 -3.03 8.49
CA GLU A 57 0.07 -2.38 9.06
C GLU A 57 0.13 -0.95 8.53
N GLN A 58 0.29 -0.03 9.46
CA GLN A 58 0.63 1.35 9.16
C GLN A 58 2.10 1.56 9.52
N VAL A 59 2.79 2.32 8.68
CA VAL A 59 4.23 2.57 8.82
C VAL A 59 4.50 4.06 8.74
N ALA A 60 5.55 4.50 9.43
CA ALA A 60 6.13 5.83 9.29
C ALA A 60 7.65 5.72 9.26
N ASN A 61 8.30 6.38 8.28
CA ASN A 61 9.74 6.61 8.31
C ASN A 61 9.99 8.00 8.88
N LEU A 62 10.84 8.06 9.90
CA LEU A 62 11.13 9.28 10.61
C LEU A 62 12.45 9.88 10.15
N SER A 63 12.47 11.18 9.89
CA SER A 63 13.71 11.93 9.63
C SER A 63 13.56 13.40 10.08
N GLY A 64 14.68 14.10 10.25
CA GLY A 64 14.65 15.53 10.56
C GLY A 64 14.07 16.39 9.42
N GLN A 65 14.14 15.91 8.16
CA GLN A 65 13.60 16.65 7.01
C GLN A 65 12.07 16.69 6.96
N GLU A 66 11.42 15.76 7.64
CA GLU A 66 9.96 15.70 7.73
C GLU A 66 9.42 16.58 8.87
N GLU A 67 10.29 17.14 9.72
CA GLU A 67 9.91 18.11 10.76
C GLU A 67 9.40 19.42 10.15
N VAL A 68 8.57 20.13 10.91
CA VAL A 68 8.03 21.43 10.52
C VAL A 68 8.35 22.46 11.60
N PRO A 69 9.38 23.31 11.44
CA PRO A 69 10.33 23.37 10.32
C PRO A 69 11.35 22.21 10.31
N PRO A 70 12.00 21.92 9.16
CA PRO A 70 13.00 20.84 9.06
C PRO A 70 14.20 21.00 9.99
N VAL A 71 14.68 19.88 10.53
CA VAL A 71 15.89 19.77 11.35
C VAL A 71 17.00 19.11 10.53
N ASP A 72 18.17 19.76 10.46
CA ASP A 72 19.33 19.23 9.75
C ASP A 72 20.12 18.27 10.64
N ASN A 73 19.82 16.97 10.51
CA ASN A 73 20.49 15.90 11.22
C ASN A 73 20.61 14.65 10.34
N GLN A 74 21.27 13.60 10.85
CA GLN A 74 21.38 12.29 10.20
C GLN A 74 20.54 11.22 10.93
N ALA A 75 19.68 11.65 11.86
CA ALA A 75 18.82 10.77 12.63
C ALA A 75 17.76 10.17 11.72
N THR A 76 17.55 8.86 11.85
CA THR A 76 16.52 8.13 11.09
C THR A 76 15.78 7.19 12.01
N GLY A 77 14.48 7.04 11.81
CA GLY A 77 13.67 6.09 12.55
C GLY A 77 12.61 5.41 11.71
N MET A 78 11.99 4.39 12.30
CA MET A 78 10.87 3.67 11.72
C MET A 78 9.86 3.36 12.83
N ALA A 79 8.58 3.50 12.52
CA ALA A 79 7.48 3.08 13.36
C ALA A 79 6.55 2.16 12.57
N GLU A 80 6.24 1.00 13.14
CA GLU A 80 5.25 0.04 12.66
C GLU A 80 4.08 0.01 13.64
N PHE A 81 2.86 0.04 13.12
CA PHE A 81 1.61 -0.08 13.88
C PHE A 81 0.78 -1.23 13.31
N THR A 82 0.39 -2.16 14.18
CA THR A 82 -0.37 -3.36 13.81
C THR A 82 -1.65 -3.43 14.66
N PRO A 83 -2.83 -3.09 14.09
CA PRO A 83 -4.10 -3.30 14.75
C PRO A 83 -4.37 -4.77 15.03
N VAL A 84 -4.81 -5.07 16.24
CA VAL A 84 -5.02 -6.44 16.71
C VAL A 84 -6.42 -6.92 16.31
N MET A 85 -6.43 -7.99 15.51
CA MET A 85 -7.65 -8.61 15.00
C MET A 85 -8.26 -9.58 16.02
N PRO A 86 -9.59 -9.81 16.00
CA PRO A 86 -10.54 -9.39 14.97
C PRO A 86 -11.25 -8.05 15.23
N ASN A 87 -11.11 -7.47 16.42
CA ASN A 87 -11.91 -6.33 16.87
C ASN A 87 -11.24 -4.97 16.68
N ASN A 88 -9.94 -4.91 16.39
CA ASN A 88 -9.18 -3.67 16.27
C ASN A 88 -9.35 -2.77 17.52
N GLU A 89 -9.45 -3.39 18.70
CA GLU A 89 -9.58 -2.67 19.97
C GLU A 89 -8.24 -2.19 20.53
N THR A 90 -7.13 -2.71 19.99
CA THR A 90 -5.77 -2.30 20.33
C THR A 90 -4.89 -2.23 19.08
N VAL A 91 -3.78 -1.50 19.17
CA VAL A 91 -2.75 -1.42 18.14
C VAL A 91 -1.41 -1.72 18.78
N ASP A 92 -0.76 -2.80 18.37
CA ASP A 92 0.63 -3.05 18.74
C ASP A 92 1.54 -2.09 17.95
N PHE A 93 2.59 -1.58 18.59
CA PHE A 93 3.58 -0.73 17.95
C PHE A 93 4.99 -1.25 18.20
N ASP A 94 5.83 -1.08 17.19
CA ASP A 94 7.28 -1.26 17.25
C ASP A 94 7.93 -0.01 16.69
N VAL A 95 8.79 0.64 17.46
CA VAL A 95 9.47 1.86 17.04
C VAL A 95 10.96 1.80 17.30
N ASN A 96 11.74 2.33 16.35
CA ASN A 96 13.18 2.44 16.49
C ASN A 96 13.73 3.72 15.87
N ALA A 97 14.89 4.15 16.35
CA ALA A 97 15.65 5.24 15.76
C ALA A 97 17.16 5.05 15.99
N THR A 98 17.95 5.44 14.99
CA THR A 98 19.41 5.38 14.99
C THR A 98 19.99 6.75 14.62
N ASN A 99 21.26 6.98 14.95
CA ASN A 99 21.95 8.28 14.78
C ASN A 99 21.25 9.45 15.50
N ILE A 100 20.50 9.15 16.56
CA ILE A 100 19.80 10.12 17.40
C ILE A 100 20.35 10.06 18.82
N GLN A 101 20.44 11.20 19.51
CA GLN A 101 21.02 11.31 20.84
C GLN A 101 20.11 12.14 21.75
N GLY A 102 20.12 11.83 23.05
CA GLY A 102 19.37 12.59 24.04
C GLY A 102 17.86 12.55 23.83
N VAL A 103 17.31 11.44 23.33
CA VAL A 103 15.86 11.24 23.14
C VAL A 103 15.17 11.21 24.50
N THR A 104 14.07 11.97 24.62
CA THR A 104 13.29 12.07 25.86
C THR A 104 11.93 11.38 25.74
N GLN A 105 11.27 11.48 24.60
CA GLN A 105 9.88 11.01 24.44
C GLN A 105 9.52 10.83 22.96
N GLY A 106 8.51 10.01 22.71
CA GLY A 106 7.98 9.75 21.38
C GLY A 106 6.46 9.71 21.40
N HIS A 107 5.85 10.36 20.42
CA HIS A 107 4.42 10.58 20.38
C HIS A 107 3.83 10.27 19.01
N ILE A 108 2.53 9.98 19.00
CA ILE A 108 1.67 10.20 17.84
C ILE A 108 1.00 11.55 18.02
N HIS A 109 1.05 12.38 16.97
CA HIS A 109 0.31 13.62 16.84
C HIS A 109 -0.76 13.49 15.78
N SER A 110 -1.83 14.27 15.92
CA SER A 110 -2.72 14.56 14.80
C SER A 110 -2.09 15.62 13.89
N GLY A 111 -2.41 15.56 12.61
CA GLY A 111 -1.91 16.51 11.60
C GLY A 111 -1.70 15.84 10.25
N ALA A 112 -2.09 16.56 9.20
CA ALA A 112 -1.79 16.18 7.83
C ALA A 112 -0.29 16.34 7.52
N ILE A 113 0.13 15.88 6.34
CA ILE A 113 1.51 16.05 5.88
C ILE A 113 1.89 17.55 5.83
N GLY A 114 2.99 17.91 6.47
CA GLY A 114 3.47 19.29 6.52
C GLY A 114 2.77 20.19 7.55
N GLU A 115 1.86 19.64 8.36
CA GLU A 115 1.17 20.39 9.42
C GLU A 115 1.52 19.82 10.82
N ASN A 116 1.72 20.72 11.78
CA ASN A 116 1.86 20.36 13.19
C ASN A 116 0.48 20.29 13.86
N GLY A 117 0.31 19.34 14.78
CA GLY A 117 -0.89 19.26 15.61
C GLY A 117 -0.58 18.76 17.03
N PRO A 118 -1.62 18.67 17.89
CA PRO A 118 -1.46 18.23 19.28
C PRO A 118 -1.07 16.75 19.38
N VAL A 119 -0.53 16.37 20.53
CA VAL A 119 -0.30 14.97 20.89
C VAL A 119 -1.64 14.26 21.06
N VAL A 120 -1.74 13.05 20.49
CA VAL A 120 -2.91 12.17 20.64
C VAL A 120 -2.58 10.82 21.28
N VAL A 121 -1.31 10.40 21.28
CA VAL A 121 -0.81 9.23 22.02
C VAL A 121 0.64 9.47 22.45
N THR A 122 0.96 9.16 23.69
CA THR A 122 2.34 9.00 24.15
C THR A 122 2.80 7.54 24.00
N LEU A 123 3.79 7.30 23.13
CA LEU A 123 4.33 5.95 22.87
C LEU A 123 5.35 5.55 23.93
N PHE A 124 6.25 6.47 24.28
CA PHE A 124 7.23 6.29 25.33
C PHE A 124 7.63 7.64 25.92
N ASN A 125 8.09 7.60 27.17
CA ASN A 125 8.67 8.74 27.87
C ASN A 125 9.79 8.24 28.79
N PHE A 126 11.01 8.68 28.52
CA PHE A 126 12.19 8.26 29.25
C PHE A 126 12.45 9.18 30.45
N THR A 127 12.69 8.57 31.61
CA THR A 127 13.08 9.30 32.83
C THR A 127 14.48 9.90 32.75
N SER A 128 15.32 9.35 31.89
CA SER A 128 16.64 9.88 31.53
C SER A 128 16.81 9.78 30.03
N ALA A 129 17.36 10.81 29.40
CA ALA A 129 17.53 10.84 27.96
C ALA A 129 18.35 9.64 27.45
N GLN A 130 17.91 9.05 26.33
CA GLN A 130 18.52 7.86 25.74
C GLN A 130 19.15 8.19 24.38
N ASN A 131 20.14 7.38 24.01
CA ASN A 131 20.68 7.38 22.65
C ASN A 131 20.08 6.19 21.91
N GLU A 132 19.72 6.41 20.65
CA GLU A 132 18.92 5.45 19.88
C GLU A 132 17.55 5.17 20.55
N VAL A 133 16.66 4.49 19.83
CA VAL A 133 15.34 4.08 20.34
C VAL A 133 15.07 2.66 19.87
N SER A 134 14.50 1.84 20.74
CA SER A 134 13.98 0.50 20.42
C SER A 134 12.86 0.16 21.41
N GLU A 135 11.68 0.73 21.19
CA GLU A 135 10.53 0.58 22.08
C GLU A 135 9.40 -0.17 21.37
N ASN A 136 8.59 -0.88 22.15
CA ASN A 136 7.37 -1.53 21.67
C ASN A 136 6.30 -1.49 22.75
N GLY A 137 5.06 -1.69 22.34
CA GLY A 137 3.93 -1.73 23.27
C GLY A 137 2.61 -1.90 22.55
N THR A 138 1.53 -1.71 23.31
CA THR A 138 0.16 -1.83 22.81
C THR A 138 -0.60 -0.57 23.17
N ILE A 139 -1.15 0.11 22.16
CA ILE A 139 -2.02 1.28 22.32
C ILE A 139 -3.43 0.79 22.61
N THR A 140 -3.98 1.27 23.72
CA THR A 140 -5.36 1.05 24.16
C THR A 140 -6.12 2.39 24.19
N ALA A 141 -7.46 2.33 24.21
CA ALA A 141 -8.29 3.55 24.13
C ALA A 141 -8.06 4.55 25.27
N ASP A 142 -7.63 4.09 26.44
CA ASP A 142 -7.28 4.92 27.60
C ASP A 142 -5.94 5.65 27.45
N MET A 143 -5.09 5.25 26.49
CA MET A 143 -3.88 5.98 26.12
C MET A 143 -4.15 7.14 25.16
N LEU A 144 -5.37 7.24 24.59
CA LEU A 144 -5.73 8.35 23.73
C LEU A 144 -5.87 9.63 24.55
N GLU A 145 -5.20 10.67 24.11
CA GLU A 145 -5.13 11.96 24.78
C GLU A 145 -5.41 13.13 23.83
N GLY A 146 -5.37 14.35 24.37
CA GLY A 146 -5.65 15.55 23.60
C GLY A 146 -7.04 15.51 22.98
N GLU A 147 -7.11 15.78 21.68
CA GLU A 147 -8.38 15.78 20.94
C GLU A 147 -8.96 14.39 20.69
N MET A 148 -8.17 13.32 20.86
CA MET A 148 -8.63 11.94 20.73
C MET A 148 -9.04 11.32 22.08
N GLN A 149 -8.97 12.08 23.17
CA GLN A 149 -9.35 11.58 24.49
C GLN A 149 -10.81 11.11 24.50
N GLY A 150 -11.03 9.87 24.94
CA GLY A 150 -12.35 9.25 25.01
C GLY A 150 -12.90 8.73 23.68
N MET A 151 -12.10 8.80 22.60
CA MET A 151 -12.40 8.13 21.34
C MET A 151 -12.05 6.63 21.42
N THR A 152 -12.30 5.91 20.32
CA THR A 152 -11.96 4.49 20.20
C THR A 152 -10.65 4.29 19.44
N ILE A 153 -10.04 3.11 19.60
CA ILE A 153 -8.89 2.73 18.76
C ILE A 153 -9.25 2.68 17.27
N ALA A 154 -10.50 2.37 16.92
CA ALA A 154 -10.95 2.43 15.53
C ALA A 154 -10.88 3.87 14.95
N ASP A 155 -11.10 4.90 15.77
CA ASP A 155 -10.95 6.30 15.36
C ASP A 155 -9.47 6.63 15.10
N LEU A 156 -8.56 6.19 15.98
CA LEU A 156 -7.11 6.32 15.76
C LEU A 156 -6.66 5.65 14.47
N ILE A 157 -7.06 4.39 14.26
CA ILE A 157 -6.74 3.63 13.06
C ILE A 157 -7.27 4.33 11.80
N THR A 158 -8.44 4.96 11.88
CA THR A 158 -9.02 5.73 10.77
C THR A 158 -8.18 6.97 10.48
N ALA A 159 -7.81 7.73 11.51
CA ALA A 159 -6.93 8.89 11.35
C ALA A 159 -5.55 8.52 10.75
N MET A 160 -4.97 7.38 11.15
CA MET A 160 -3.75 6.84 10.57
C MET A 160 -3.90 6.47 9.09
N LYS A 161 -5.04 5.88 8.69
CA LYS A 161 -5.30 5.53 7.28
C LYS A 161 -5.52 6.74 6.40
N ASP A 162 -6.15 7.77 6.95
CA ASP A 162 -6.45 9.00 6.24
C ASP A 162 -5.23 9.93 6.12
N GLY A 163 -4.08 9.52 6.69
CA GLY A 163 -2.85 10.31 6.68
C GLY A 163 -2.96 11.57 7.53
N ASN A 164 -3.77 11.52 8.59
CA ASN A 164 -4.02 12.63 9.52
C ASN A 164 -3.25 12.49 10.84
N THR A 165 -2.26 11.60 10.89
CA THR A 165 -1.41 11.42 12.07
C THR A 165 0.05 11.21 11.69
N TYR A 166 0.96 11.66 12.53
CA TYR A 166 2.40 11.45 12.38
C TYR A 166 3.05 11.01 13.69
N VAL A 167 4.17 10.30 13.61
CA VAL A 167 5.04 10.01 14.76
C VAL A 167 6.10 11.09 14.85
N ASN A 168 6.42 11.52 16.06
CA ASN A 168 7.49 12.46 16.35
C ASN A 168 8.30 12.01 17.56
N PHE A 169 9.64 12.07 17.47
CA PHE A 169 10.53 11.87 18.61
C PHE A 169 11.21 13.17 19.00
N HIS A 170 11.26 13.42 20.30
CA HIS A 170 11.83 14.62 20.88
C HIS A 170 13.17 14.30 21.54
N THR A 171 14.10 15.24 21.47
CA THR A 171 15.37 15.17 22.17
C THR A 171 15.52 16.35 23.13
N GLU A 172 16.53 16.30 24.01
CA GLU A 172 16.92 17.45 24.85
C GLU A 172 17.32 18.66 23.99
N GLN A 173 17.91 18.43 22.81
CA GLN A 173 18.35 19.48 21.89
C GLN A 173 17.19 20.05 21.07
N ASN A 174 16.25 19.21 20.63
CA ASN A 174 15.09 19.56 19.84
C ASN A 174 13.80 19.12 20.56
N PRO A 175 13.37 19.83 21.63
CA PRO A 175 12.23 19.43 22.45
C PRO A 175 10.89 19.55 21.72
N ASN A 176 10.82 20.27 20.60
CA ASN A 176 9.62 20.36 19.76
C ASN A 176 9.54 19.26 18.69
N GLY A 177 10.63 18.51 18.48
CA GLY A 177 10.73 17.44 17.49
C GLY A 177 12.11 17.38 16.85
N GLU A 178 12.74 16.22 16.88
CA GLU A 178 14.03 15.92 16.23
C GLU A 178 13.84 15.18 14.92
N ILE A 179 12.92 14.19 14.91
CA ILE A 179 12.55 13.40 13.74
C ILE A 179 11.04 13.13 13.69
N ARG A 180 10.46 13.31 12.50
CA ARG A 180 9.02 13.15 12.22
C ARG A 180 8.79 12.18 11.09
N GLY A 181 7.66 11.49 11.09
CA GLY A 181 7.22 10.64 9.98
C GLY A 181 5.70 10.51 9.90
N GLN A 182 5.12 10.75 8.73
CA GLN A 182 3.69 10.58 8.52
C GLN A 182 3.31 9.10 8.59
N ILE A 183 2.26 8.77 9.33
CA ILE A 183 1.74 7.40 9.42
C ILE A 183 0.87 7.14 8.19
N MET A 184 1.20 6.08 7.44
CA MET A 184 0.50 5.70 6.21
C MET A 184 0.31 4.18 6.16
N GLY A 185 -0.81 3.72 5.61
CA GLY A 185 -0.99 2.28 5.33
C GLY A 185 -0.03 1.79 4.24
N ILE A 186 0.44 0.53 4.32
CA ILE A 186 1.44 -0.03 3.40
C ILE A 186 1.08 0.14 1.91
N ALA A 187 -0.21 0.05 1.54
CA ALA A 187 -0.64 0.26 0.17
C ALA A 187 -0.33 1.68 -0.33
N MET A 188 -0.60 2.70 0.49
CA MET A 188 -0.27 4.09 0.17
C MET A 188 1.23 4.37 0.30
N TYR A 189 1.89 3.76 1.29
CA TYR A 189 3.34 3.87 1.48
C TYR A 189 4.13 3.35 0.27
N ASN A 190 3.79 2.17 -0.25
CA ASN A 190 4.43 1.61 -1.45
C ASN A 190 4.13 2.43 -2.71
N MET A 191 2.95 3.06 -2.81
CA MET A 191 2.64 3.97 -3.91
C MET A 191 3.44 5.28 -3.79
N SER A 192 3.58 5.84 -2.59
CA SER A 192 4.41 7.03 -2.32
C SER A 192 5.88 6.77 -2.68
N MET A 193 6.45 5.65 -2.22
CA MET A 193 7.82 5.26 -2.58
C MET A 193 7.96 4.93 -4.08
N GLY A 194 6.94 4.31 -4.68
CA GLY A 194 6.91 4.03 -6.12
C GLY A 194 6.88 5.29 -6.99
N MET A 195 6.27 6.39 -6.50
CA MET A 195 6.27 7.69 -7.17
C MET A 195 7.60 8.44 -6.97
N ASN A 196 8.21 8.35 -5.78
CA ASN A 196 9.54 8.94 -5.51
C ASN A 196 10.68 8.26 -6.30
N ASN A 197 10.48 7.01 -6.75
CA ASN A 197 11.43 6.33 -7.63
C ASN A 197 11.14 6.54 -9.13
N MET A 198 10.08 7.29 -9.48
CA MET A 198 9.77 7.71 -10.85
C MET A 198 10.10 9.17 -11.16
N SER A 199 10.52 9.97 -10.17
CA SER A 199 11.15 11.28 -10.42
C SER A 199 12.62 11.11 -10.80
N MET A 200 12.90 10.48 -11.94
CA MET A 200 14.18 10.67 -12.62
C MET A 200 14.24 12.10 -13.19
N PRO A 201 15.41 12.77 -13.14
CA PRO A 201 15.54 14.14 -13.60
C PRO A 201 15.19 14.25 -15.10
N MET A 202 14.47 15.30 -15.44
CA MET A 202 14.02 15.66 -16.79
C MET A 202 15.18 15.98 -17.76
N ASP A 203 16.43 15.78 -17.35
CA ASP A 203 17.64 16.01 -18.14
C ASP A 203 18.01 14.84 -19.08
N SER A 204 17.36 13.68 -18.95
CA SER A 204 17.63 12.55 -19.87
C SER A 204 16.82 12.59 -21.18
N MET A 205 15.86 13.50 -21.33
CA MET A 205 15.06 13.62 -22.56
C MET A 205 15.67 14.53 -23.63
N ASN A 206 16.71 15.32 -23.32
CA ASN A 206 17.31 16.23 -24.30
C ASN A 206 18.43 15.60 -25.16
N ASN A 207 18.82 14.35 -24.90
CA ASN A 207 19.89 13.68 -25.65
C ASN A 207 19.40 12.66 -26.70
N MET A 208 18.11 12.66 -27.04
CA MET A 208 17.56 11.85 -28.15
C MET A 208 17.13 12.68 -29.38
N SER A 209 17.51 13.97 -29.44
CA SER A 209 17.26 14.83 -30.61
C SER A 209 18.53 15.35 -31.31
N MET A 210 19.74 15.01 -30.85
CA MET A 210 21.01 15.43 -31.48
C MET A 210 21.84 14.27 -32.08
N GLY A 211 21.19 13.15 -32.40
CA GLY A 211 21.85 11.97 -33.00
C GLY A 211 21.76 11.85 -34.52
N MET A 212 21.12 12.79 -35.23
CA MET A 212 20.96 12.76 -36.68
C MET A 212 21.37 14.11 -37.28
N ASN A 213 22.65 14.46 -37.26
CA ASN A 213 23.24 15.48 -38.14
C ASN A 213 24.78 15.52 -38.04
N ASN A 214 25.46 14.37 -38.13
CA ASN A 214 26.85 14.39 -38.60
C ASN A 214 27.33 12.99 -38.99
N MET A 215 27.28 12.67 -40.28
CA MET A 215 28.31 11.82 -40.90
C MET A 215 28.24 12.08 -42.42
N SER A 216 28.95 13.13 -42.81
CA SER A 216 29.41 13.40 -44.16
C SER A 216 30.14 12.17 -44.72
N MET A 217 29.84 11.85 -45.98
CA MET A 217 30.44 10.76 -46.75
C MET A 217 31.98 10.85 -46.82
N PRO A 218 32.69 9.70 -46.93
CA PRO A 218 34.14 9.67 -47.09
C PRO A 218 34.54 10.11 -48.50
N MET A 219 35.53 11.01 -48.57
CA MET A 219 36.29 11.27 -49.80
C MET A 219 37.16 10.04 -50.09
N ASP A 220 36.80 9.31 -51.15
CA ASP A 220 37.73 8.43 -51.84
C ASP A 220 38.54 9.22 -52.88
N SER A 221 39.76 8.72 -53.05
CA SER A 221 40.91 9.30 -53.72
C SER A 221 40.88 9.28 -55.25
N MET A 222 41.75 10.14 -55.81
CA MET A 222 42.49 10.03 -57.09
C MET A 222 41.94 10.75 -58.35
N ASN A 223 42.88 11.53 -58.90
CA ASN A 223 42.99 12.23 -60.20
C ASN A 223 42.17 13.50 -60.43
#